data_AF-A0A381UIQ9-F1
#
_entry.id   AF-A0A381UIQ9-F1
#
_cell.length_a   1.000
_cell.length_b   1.000
_cell.length_c   1.000
_cell.angle_alpha   90.00
_cell.angle_beta   90.00
_cell.angle_gamma   90.00
#
_symmetry.space_group_name_H-M   'P 1'
#
loop_
_entity.id
_entity.type
_entity.pdbx_description
1 polymer ?
#
loop_
_entity_poly.entity_id
_entity_poly.type
_entity_poly.pdbx_seq_one_letter_code
_entity_poly.pdbx_strand_id
1 'polypeptide(L)'
;MNGNEERVVNSDILRFPGEYEAIQAFIDKGWTDGMPIIPPTKLRVDQFIDYCGRKPDENLGVEPVKGRVINVQKVAINSVMAGCLPEYFPIVLASIEAVLEPEFNLHAITASTMGAGVLSVVNGPVAKEVSINGSTSVFGPGHRSNATIGRAIRLCLINTTGSKSGEIDKATLGHAGKYTWCITENMGASPWSSLGEDRGIANDSSSVTLFAGLSPTQVSNHSSTDPKTILNSFRDALFAAGPSQGEIVITLCPEHVKHLNDAGWGKIQVRDYLYEIAVRKDDEWGVGSIPPGPKPQGESNTHSTESPDSFTILVAGGNAGAFSSVIPLWGGGSNSRSVTKPIR
;
A
#
# COMPACT_ATOMS: atom_id res chain seq x y z
N MET A 1 8.54 -19.04 29.33
CA MET A 1 7.29 -18.29 29.37
C MET A 1 7.55 -17.01 30.14
N ASN A 2 8.04 -15.96 29.47
CA ASN A 2 8.17 -14.64 30.10
C ASN A 2 6.92 -13.85 29.71
N GLY A 3 6.14 -13.45 30.70
CA GLY A 3 4.97 -12.60 30.49
C GLY A 3 5.39 -11.28 29.88
N ASN A 4 5.06 -11.06 28.61
CA ASN A 4 5.03 -9.73 28.05
C ASN A 4 3.80 -9.05 28.63
N GLU A 5 3.98 -8.28 29.71
CA GLU A 5 2.99 -7.28 30.10
C GLU A 5 2.70 -6.40 28.89
N GLU A 6 1.43 -6.37 28.47
CA GLU A 6 0.95 -5.46 27.43
C GLU A 6 1.30 -4.02 27.84
N ARG A 7 2.29 -3.43 27.16
CA ARG A 7 2.66 -2.05 27.43
C ARG A 7 1.75 -1.15 26.62
N VAL A 8 0.71 -0.66 27.26
CA VAL A 8 -0.11 0.44 26.74
C VAL A 8 0.82 1.61 26.44
N VAL A 9 0.82 2.07 25.19
CA VAL A 9 1.61 3.24 24.81
C VAL A 9 0.89 4.46 25.40
N ASN A 10 1.46 5.09 26.43
CA ASN A 10 0.88 6.31 27.02
C ASN A 10 1.12 7.54 26.11
N SER A 11 0.17 8.47 26.08
CA SER A 11 0.30 9.76 25.38
C SER A 11 0.52 10.87 26.42
N ASP A 12 1.73 11.42 26.49
CA ASP A 12 2.00 12.55 27.37
C ASP A 12 1.55 13.87 26.74
N ILE A 13 1.00 14.77 27.55
CA ILE A 13 0.72 16.14 27.12
C ILE A 13 2.01 16.95 27.23
N LEU A 14 2.51 17.39 26.08
CA LEU A 14 3.69 18.25 25.98
C LEU A 14 3.27 19.72 25.79
N ARG A 15 4.04 20.65 26.35
CA ARG A 15 3.84 22.09 26.20
C ARG A 15 5.06 22.70 25.51
N PHE A 16 4.79 23.53 24.52
CA PHE A 16 5.82 24.23 23.74
C PHE A 16 5.47 25.73 23.67
N PRO A 17 6.47 26.62 23.52
CA PRO A 17 6.23 28.05 23.38
C PRO A 17 5.41 28.43 22.14
N GLY A 18 5.50 27.64 21.06
CA GLY A 18 4.82 27.86 19.80
C GLY A 18 4.72 26.60 18.95
N GLU A 19 3.99 26.70 17.82
CA GLU A 19 3.79 25.57 16.90
C GLU A 19 5.09 25.16 16.21
N TYR A 20 5.96 26.12 15.85
CA TYR A 20 7.24 25.83 15.21
C TYR A 20 8.16 25.02 16.13
N GLU A 21 8.28 25.40 17.40
CA GLU A 21 9.07 24.66 18.40
C GLU A 21 8.51 23.27 18.65
N ALA A 22 7.17 23.12 18.65
CA ALA A 22 6.53 21.82 18.74
C ALA A 22 6.88 20.94 17.54
N ILE A 23 6.80 21.48 16.31
CA ILE A 23 7.15 20.75 15.09
C ILE A 23 8.62 20.32 15.12
N GLN A 24 9.54 21.22 15.46
CA GLN A 24 10.96 20.92 15.53
C GLN A 24 11.25 19.83 16.58
N ALA A 25 10.64 19.93 17.77
CA ALA A 25 10.80 18.92 18.80
C ALA A 25 10.29 17.52 18.39
N PHE A 26 9.22 17.44 17.58
CA PHE A 26 8.72 16.16 17.07
C PHE A 26 9.67 15.57 16.01
N ILE A 27 10.26 16.42 15.16
CA ILE A 27 11.29 16.01 14.19
C ILE A 27 12.54 15.50 14.93
N ASP A 28 13.04 16.25 15.91
CA ASP A 28 14.25 15.91 16.67
C ASP A 28 14.09 14.59 17.46
N LYS A 29 12.87 14.32 17.95
CA LYS A 29 12.53 13.04 18.60
C LYS A 29 12.29 11.90 17.60
N GLY A 30 12.31 12.18 16.30
CA GLY A 30 12.03 11.23 15.22
C GLY A 30 10.60 10.71 15.21
N TRP A 31 9.63 11.48 15.71
CA TRP A 31 8.20 11.12 15.70
C TRP A 31 7.49 11.48 14.40
N THR A 32 8.25 11.93 13.41
CA THR A 32 7.79 12.28 12.08
C THR A 32 8.48 11.41 11.05
N ASP A 33 8.00 11.51 9.82
CA ASP A 33 8.62 10.99 8.61
C ASP A 33 9.71 11.91 8.06
N GLY A 34 10.19 12.89 8.83
CA GLY A 34 11.12 13.94 8.38
C GLY A 34 10.41 15.16 7.78
N MET A 35 9.09 15.11 7.61
CA MET A 35 8.27 16.23 7.17
C MET A 35 7.63 16.95 8.38
N PRO A 36 7.30 18.25 8.27
CA PRO A 36 6.55 18.95 9.32
C PRO A 36 5.17 18.33 9.53
N ILE A 37 4.64 18.46 10.74
CA ILE A 37 3.34 17.91 11.16
C ILE A 37 2.35 19.02 11.49
N ILE A 38 1.07 18.69 11.55
CA ILE A 38 0.11 19.50 12.30
C ILE A 38 0.19 19.08 13.78
N PRO A 39 0.50 19.99 14.72
CA PRO A 39 0.57 19.63 16.14
C PRO A 39 -0.75 19.01 16.64
N PRO A 40 -0.72 17.77 17.15
CA PRO A 40 -1.92 17.02 17.55
C PRO A 40 -2.43 17.49 18.92
N THR A 41 -3.01 18.69 18.96
CA THR A 41 -3.63 19.24 20.18
C THR A 41 -4.82 18.38 20.60
N LYS A 42 -5.14 18.38 21.90
CA LYS A 42 -6.28 17.62 22.44
C LYS A 42 -7.57 17.90 21.66
N LEU A 43 -7.88 19.16 21.39
CA LEU A 43 -9.05 19.56 20.61
C LEU A 43 -9.11 18.88 19.23
N ARG A 44 -7.98 18.89 18.49
CA ARG A 44 -7.92 18.28 17.15
C ARG A 44 -8.05 16.76 17.21
N VAL A 45 -7.47 16.13 18.23
CA VAL A 45 -7.57 14.67 18.43
C VAL A 45 -8.99 14.26 18.81
N ASP A 46 -9.65 15.03 19.70
CA ASP A 46 -11.03 14.78 20.11
C ASP A 46 -11.99 14.85 18.91
N GLN A 47 -11.81 15.80 17.99
CA GLN A 47 -12.62 15.89 16.76
C GLN A 47 -12.60 14.61 15.91
N PHE A 48 -11.46 13.91 15.86
CA PHE A 48 -11.35 12.64 15.11
C PHE A 48 -12.06 11.50 15.84
N ILE A 49 -11.90 11.44 17.16
CA ILE A 49 -12.55 10.42 18.00
C ILE A 49 -14.07 10.60 17.97
N ASP A 50 -14.54 11.84 18.10
CA ASP A 50 -15.96 12.18 18.05
C ASP A 50 -16.56 11.83 16.67
N TYR A 51 -15.82 12.07 15.58
CA TYR A 51 -16.28 11.76 14.22
C TYR A 51 -16.49 10.26 14.00
N CYS A 52 -15.56 9.42 14.44
CA CYS A 52 -15.68 7.97 14.24
C CYS A 52 -16.60 7.29 15.27
N GLY A 53 -16.96 7.97 16.36
CA GLY A 53 -17.85 7.44 17.39
C GLY A 53 -17.30 6.26 18.19
N ARG A 54 -15.99 5.96 18.05
CA ARG A 54 -15.30 4.86 18.75
C ARG A 54 -14.69 5.33 20.05
N LYS A 55 -14.47 4.41 20.99
CA LYS A 55 -13.86 4.78 22.28
C LYS A 55 -12.36 5.05 22.09
N PRO A 56 -11.79 6.08 22.74
CA PRO A 56 -10.37 6.43 22.58
C PRO A 56 -9.41 5.31 23.00
N ASP A 57 -9.79 4.52 24.00
CA ASP A 57 -9.04 3.38 24.54
C ASP A 57 -9.37 2.05 23.87
N GLU A 58 -10.22 2.05 22.83
CA GLU A 58 -10.52 0.84 22.07
C GLU A 58 -9.26 0.33 21.37
N ASN A 59 -8.90 -0.92 21.67
CA ASN A 59 -7.74 -1.58 21.12
C ASN A 59 -8.01 -2.08 19.70
N LEU A 60 -7.17 -1.67 18.76
CA LEU A 60 -7.20 -2.10 17.35
C LEU A 60 -6.33 -3.35 17.13
N GLY A 61 -5.37 -3.58 18.01
CA GLY A 61 -4.49 -4.74 18.00
C GLY A 61 -3.16 -4.45 18.69
N VAL A 62 -2.26 -5.42 18.63
CA VAL A 62 -0.96 -5.36 19.32
C VAL A 62 0.15 -5.54 18.31
N GLU A 63 1.14 -4.65 18.32
CA GLU A 63 2.37 -4.86 17.56
C GLU A 63 3.11 -6.07 18.14
N PRO A 64 3.34 -7.12 17.34
CA PRO A 64 3.69 -8.45 17.86
C PRO A 64 5.07 -8.54 18.51
N VAL A 65 6.02 -7.66 18.16
CA VAL A 65 7.42 -7.78 18.62
C VAL A 65 7.67 -7.05 19.93
N LYS A 66 7.15 -5.84 20.08
CA LYS A 66 7.32 -5.01 21.29
C LYS A 66 6.12 -5.08 22.22
N GLY A 67 5.06 -5.79 21.84
CA GLY A 67 3.83 -5.93 22.64
C GLY A 67 3.13 -4.59 22.85
N ARG A 68 3.21 -3.68 21.87
CA ARG A 68 2.65 -2.33 21.98
C ARG A 68 1.21 -2.33 21.51
N VAL A 69 0.31 -2.00 22.42
CA VAL A 69 -1.12 -1.87 22.11
C VAL A 69 -1.35 -0.61 21.28
N ILE A 70 -2.01 -0.77 20.12
CA ILE A 70 -2.44 0.33 19.27
C ILE A 70 -3.94 0.54 19.51
N ASN A 71 -4.31 1.74 19.93
CA ASN A 71 -5.70 2.13 20.17
C ASN A 71 -6.14 3.30 19.28
N VAL A 72 -7.44 3.58 19.27
CA VAL A 72 -8.06 4.65 18.46
C VAL A 72 -7.40 6.00 18.72
N GLN A 73 -7.15 6.38 19.98
CA GLN A 73 -6.52 7.67 20.29
C GLN A 73 -5.14 7.81 19.66
N LYS A 74 -4.33 6.74 19.64
CA LYS A 74 -3.01 6.76 19.00
C LYS A 74 -3.09 6.95 17.50
N VAL A 75 -4.05 6.31 16.84
CA VAL A 75 -4.27 6.50 15.40
C VAL A 75 -4.77 7.92 15.13
N ALA A 76 -5.63 8.48 15.98
CA ALA A 76 -6.13 9.85 15.86
C ALA A 76 -4.98 10.87 15.96
N ILE A 77 -4.09 10.74 16.93
CA ILE A 77 -2.89 11.60 17.08
C ILE A 77 -2.07 11.61 15.79
N ASN A 78 -1.75 10.44 15.25
CA ASN A 78 -0.96 10.32 14.01
C ASN A 78 -1.71 10.84 12.77
N SER A 79 -3.03 10.67 12.73
CA SER A 79 -3.87 11.18 11.65
C SER A 79 -3.92 12.71 11.65
N VAL A 80 -4.02 13.34 12.83
CA VAL A 80 -3.87 14.79 12.95
C VAL A 80 -2.49 15.22 12.49
N MET A 81 -1.41 14.57 12.97
CA MET A 81 -0.03 14.88 12.58
C MET A 81 0.17 14.85 11.06
N ALA A 82 -0.45 13.90 10.37
CA ALA A 82 -0.40 13.76 8.92
C ALA A 82 -1.14 14.86 8.16
N GLY A 83 -2.02 15.61 8.81
CA GLY A 83 -2.88 16.63 8.20
C GLY A 83 -4.20 16.08 7.66
N CYS A 84 -4.63 14.89 8.09
CA CYS A 84 -5.94 14.33 7.72
C CYS A 84 -7.07 15.28 8.13
N LEU A 85 -8.24 15.04 7.54
CA LEU A 85 -9.51 15.54 8.06
C LEU A 85 -10.23 14.41 8.82
N PRO A 86 -11.13 14.71 9.78
CA PRO A 86 -11.87 13.70 10.53
C PRO A 86 -12.58 12.68 9.64
N GLU A 87 -13.16 13.10 8.52
CA GLU A 87 -13.83 12.24 7.53
C GLU A 87 -12.91 11.18 6.89
N TYR A 88 -11.59 11.35 6.96
CA TYR A 88 -10.64 10.36 6.46
C TYR A 88 -10.32 9.29 7.51
N PHE A 89 -10.64 9.57 8.77
CA PHE A 89 -10.19 8.76 9.90
C PHE A 89 -10.71 7.32 9.90
N PRO A 90 -11.97 7.02 9.51
CA PRO A 90 -12.46 5.64 9.40
C PRO A 90 -11.59 4.79 8.46
N ILE A 91 -11.09 5.38 7.38
CA ILE A 91 -10.19 4.71 6.42
C ILE A 91 -8.86 4.38 7.07
N VAL A 92 -8.29 5.32 7.83
CA VAL A 92 -7.03 5.10 8.55
C VAL A 92 -7.20 4.01 9.61
N LEU A 93 -8.31 4.00 10.36
CA LEU A 93 -8.59 2.96 11.35
C LEU A 93 -8.65 1.56 10.72
N ALA A 94 -9.44 1.39 9.65
CA ALA A 94 -9.52 0.12 8.92
C ALA A 94 -8.16 -0.30 8.33
N SER A 95 -7.35 0.68 7.89
CA SER A 95 -5.99 0.44 7.41
C SER A 95 -5.07 -0.06 8.53
N ILE A 96 -5.15 0.53 9.73
CA ILE A 96 -4.35 0.10 10.88
C ILE A 96 -4.79 -1.29 11.37
N GLU A 97 -6.09 -1.60 11.35
CA GLU A 97 -6.59 -2.95 11.62
C GLU A 97 -6.05 -3.94 10.58
N ALA A 98 -6.01 -3.58 9.29
CA ALA A 98 -5.48 -4.42 8.23
C ALA A 98 -3.98 -4.71 8.37
N VAL A 99 -3.14 -3.70 8.67
CA VAL A 99 -1.69 -3.94 8.86
C VAL A 99 -1.37 -4.78 10.09
N LEU A 100 -2.28 -4.82 11.07
CA LEU A 100 -2.11 -5.61 12.30
C LEU A 100 -2.52 -7.07 12.13
N GLU A 101 -3.14 -7.44 11.01
CA GLU A 101 -3.44 -8.84 10.72
C GLU A 101 -2.14 -9.66 10.57
N PRO A 102 -2.05 -10.86 11.17
CA PRO A 102 -0.83 -11.67 11.15
C PRO A 102 -0.28 -11.94 9.75
N GLU A 103 -1.17 -12.15 8.78
CA GLU A 103 -0.83 -12.43 7.39
C GLU A 103 -0.20 -11.24 6.64
N PHE A 104 -0.46 -10.00 7.08
CA PHE A 104 0.24 -8.83 6.54
C PHE A 104 1.70 -8.76 6.97
N ASN A 105 2.05 -9.39 8.10
CA ASN A 105 3.42 -9.52 8.61
C ASN A 105 4.13 -8.16 8.82
N LEU A 106 3.50 -7.29 9.62
CA LEU A 106 4.00 -5.94 9.89
C LEU A 106 5.46 -5.89 10.37
N HIS A 107 5.87 -6.85 11.20
CA HIS A 107 7.24 -6.89 11.72
C HIS A 107 8.26 -7.01 10.57
N ALA A 108 8.02 -7.95 9.67
CA ALA A 108 9.01 -8.25 8.64
C ALA A 108 9.15 -7.09 7.65
N ILE A 109 8.03 -6.46 7.24
CA ILE A 109 8.08 -5.33 6.29
C ILE A 109 8.73 -4.08 6.88
N THR A 110 8.62 -3.86 8.19
CA THR A 110 9.15 -2.66 8.86
C THR A 110 10.63 -2.77 9.23
N ALA A 111 11.15 -4.00 9.38
CA ALA A 111 12.56 -4.26 9.71
C ALA A 111 13.42 -4.69 8.50
N SER A 112 12.84 -4.78 7.30
CA SER A 112 13.50 -5.33 6.12
C SER A 112 14.35 -4.33 5.34
N THR A 113 15.33 -4.88 4.61
CA THR A 113 16.15 -4.20 3.62
C THR A 113 15.49 -4.00 2.25
N MET A 114 14.38 -4.68 1.93
CA MET A 114 13.73 -4.57 0.60
C MET A 114 12.97 -3.26 0.39
N GLY A 115 12.74 -2.48 1.45
CA GLY A 115 12.27 -1.09 1.32
C GLY A 115 10.81 -0.91 0.90
N ALA A 116 9.92 -1.80 1.32
CA ALA A 116 8.50 -1.70 1.02
C ALA A 116 7.82 -0.46 1.65
N GLY A 117 6.87 0.10 0.91
CA GLY A 117 5.85 1.02 1.40
C GLY A 117 4.50 0.32 1.58
N VAL A 118 3.57 0.97 2.28
CA VAL A 118 2.21 0.45 2.45
C VAL A 118 1.31 1.15 1.43
N LEU A 119 0.98 0.44 0.35
CA LEU A 119 -0.01 0.89 -0.62
C LEU A 119 -1.41 0.59 -0.06
N SER A 120 -2.23 1.63 0.05
CA SER A 120 -3.64 1.54 0.43
C SER A 120 -4.53 1.79 -0.79
N VAL A 121 -5.34 0.79 -1.16
CA VAL A 121 -6.35 0.92 -2.21
C VAL A 121 -7.72 0.96 -1.56
N VAL A 122 -8.41 2.10 -1.68
CA VAL A 122 -9.74 2.31 -1.08
C VAL A 122 -10.80 2.17 -2.17
N ASN A 123 -11.81 1.33 -1.93
CA ASN A 123 -12.94 1.14 -2.83
C ASN A 123 -14.27 1.46 -2.12
N GLY A 124 -15.32 1.68 -2.92
CA GLY A 124 -16.68 1.93 -2.44
C GLY A 124 -17.02 3.42 -2.23
N PRO A 125 -18.23 3.71 -1.72
CA PRO A 125 -18.77 5.07 -1.63
C PRO A 125 -17.86 6.07 -0.91
N VAL A 126 -17.18 5.65 0.17
CA VAL A 126 -16.34 6.55 0.98
C VAL A 126 -15.21 7.17 0.17
N ALA A 127 -14.63 6.43 -0.79
CA ALA A 127 -13.55 6.94 -1.64
C ALA A 127 -13.99 8.16 -2.44
N LYS A 128 -15.26 8.17 -2.90
CA LYS A 128 -15.86 9.30 -3.62
C LYS A 128 -16.23 10.43 -2.67
N GLU A 129 -16.83 10.12 -1.52
CA GLU A 129 -17.23 11.10 -0.51
C GLU A 129 -16.06 11.95 -0.03
N VAL A 130 -14.92 11.31 0.23
CA VAL A 130 -13.70 11.99 0.67
C VAL A 130 -12.76 12.40 -0.46
N SER A 131 -13.21 12.26 -1.72
CA SER A 131 -12.48 12.63 -2.93
C SER A 131 -11.06 12.04 -3.01
N ILE A 132 -10.93 10.73 -2.75
CA ILE A 132 -9.69 10.00 -3.03
C ILE A 132 -9.50 9.94 -4.55
N ASN A 133 -8.32 10.32 -5.01
CA ASN A 133 -7.96 10.29 -6.42
C ASN A 133 -7.57 8.87 -6.86
N GLY A 134 -8.19 8.44 -7.96
CA GLY A 134 -7.77 7.28 -8.73
C GLY A 134 -7.36 7.63 -10.16
N SER A 135 -7.39 8.92 -10.53
CA SER A 135 -7.22 9.40 -11.89
C SER A 135 -5.82 9.99 -12.13
N THR A 136 -5.70 11.02 -12.96
CA THR A 136 -4.44 11.66 -13.38
C THR A 136 -3.48 11.85 -12.19
N SER A 137 -2.22 11.47 -12.41
CA SER A 137 -1.17 11.53 -11.39
C SER A 137 -1.53 10.73 -10.11
N VAL A 138 -2.12 9.53 -10.26
CA VAL A 138 -2.62 8.70 -9.15
C VAL A 138 -1.60 8.44 -8.04
N PHE A 139 -0.33 8.22 -8.39
CA PHE A 139 0.78 8.04 -7.43
C PHE A 139 1.57 9.33 -7.15
N GLY A 140 1.12 10.46 -7.68
CA GLY A 140 1.77 11.76 -7.53
C GLY A 140 1.07 12.69 -6.53
N PRO A 141 1.56 13.93 -6.40
CA PRO A 141 1.04 14.91 -5.45
C PRO A 141 -0.29 15.52 -5.90
N GLY A 142 -0.87 16.39 -5.06
CA GLY A 142 -2.00 17.25 -5.42
C GLY A 142 -3.35 16.86 -4.83
N HIS A 143 -3.44 15.72 -4.15
CA HIS A 143 -4.69 15.22 -3.57
C HIS A 143 -4.54 15.00 -2.07
N ARG A 144 -5.21 15.85 -1.27
CA ARG A 144 -5.06 15.86 0.20
C ARG A 144 -5.44 14.51 0.81
N SER A 145 -6.61 13.97 0.47
CA SER A 145 -7.09 12.67 0.96
C SER A 145 -6.06 11.56 0.77
N ASN A 146 -5.59 11.33 -0.46
CA ASN A 146 -4.51 10.39 -0.77
C ASN A 146 -3.26 10.64 0.08
N ALA A 147 -2.74 11.88 0.02
CA ALA A 147 -1.49 12.24 0.64
C ALA A 147 -1.53 12.04 2.17
N THR A 148 -2.59 12.52 2.82
CA THR A 148 -2.70 12.51 4.27
C THR A 148 -3.11 11.14 4.82
N ILE A 149 -3.96 10.37 4.13
CA ILE A 149 -4.29 9.00 4.54
C ILE A 149 -3.05 8.11 4.50
N GLY A 150 -2.33 8.10 3.37
CA GLY A 150 -1.10 7.33 3.24
C GLY A 150 -0.04 7.74 4.27
N ARG A 151 0.10 9.04 4.52
CA ARG A 151 1.02 9.58 5.53
C ARG A 151 0.59 9.24 6.96
N ALA A 152 -0.70 9.25 7.26
CA ALA A 152 -1.23 8.86 8.57
C ALA A 152 -0.90 7.41 8.89
N ILE A 153 -1.05 6.50 7.92
CA ILE A 153 -0.64 5.10 8.05
C ILE A 153 0.87 5.04 8.35
N ARG A 154 1.72 5.74 7.58
CA ARG A 154 3.18 5.77 7.83
C ARG A 154 3.53 6.28 9.23
N LEU A 155 2.95 7.38 9.67
CA LEU A 155 3.21 7.96 10.99
C LEU A 155 2.75 7.02 12.11
N CYS A 156 1.60 6.36 11.95
CA CYS A 156 1.17 5.32 12.88
C CYS A 156 2.23 4.24 12.99
N LEU A 157 2.73 3.70 11.88
CA LEU A 157 3.77 2.67 11.90
C LEU A 157 5.05 3.16 12.58
N ILE A 158 5.53 4.37 12.27
CA ILE A 158 6.72 4.95 12.91
C ILE A 158 6.52 5.03 14.42
N ASN A 159 5.40 5.59 14.87
CA ASN A 159 5.19 5.91 16.29
C ASN A 159 4.75 4.72 17.14
N THR A 160 4.10 3.71 16.55
CA THR A 160 3.70 2.50 17.27
C THR A 160 4.80 1.43 17.25
N THR A 161 5.47 1.19 16.13
CA THR A 161 6.51 0.15 16.03
C THR A 161 7.92 0.68 16.35
N GLY A 162 8.15 1.99 16.20
CA GLY A 162 9.48 2.59 16.23
C GLY A 162 10.25 2.42 14.90
N SER A 163 9.58 2.10 13.79
CA SER A 163 10.16 1.85 12.45
C SER A 163 10.72 3.11 11.76
N LYS A 164 11.54 3.87 12.48
CA LYS A 164 12.27 5.02 11.95
C LYS A 164 13.35 4.56 10.99
N SER A 165 13.56 5.32 9.92
CA SER A 165 14.61 5.07 8.93
C SER A 165 16.00 5.14 9.59
N GLY A 166 16.86 4.18 9.28
CA GLY A 166 18.21 4.07 9.83
C GLY A 166 18.28 3.37 11.20
N GLU A 167 17.18 3.37 11.96
CA GLU A 167 17.07 2.61 13.21
C GLU A 167 16.53 1.21 12.95
N ILE A 168 15.20 1.04 12.90
CA ILE A 168 14.55 -0.25 12.64
C ILE A 168 14.26 -0.44 11.16
N ASP A 169 13.86 0.61 10.45
CA ASP A 169 13.67 0.55 9.01
C ASP A 169 15.05 0.55 8.33
N LYS A 170 15.45 -0.64 7.87
CA LYS A 170 16.76 -0.96 7.28
C LYS A 170 16.74 -1.04 5.76
N ALA A 171 15.74 -0.45 5.09
CA ALA A 171 15.65 -0.42 3.64
C ALA A 171 17.00 -0.07 2.99
N THR A 172 17.52 -0.95 2.13
CA THR A 172 18.73 -0.66 1.33
C THR A 172 18.45 0.47 0.36
N LEU A 173 17.29 0.41 -0.30
CA LEU A 173 16.71 1.49 -1.08
C LEU A 173 15.25 1.64 -0.65
N GLY A 174 14.81 2.87 -0.43
CA GLY A 174 13.38 3.19 -0.27
C GLY A 174 12.80 3.76 -1.57
N HIS A 175 11.48 4.00 -1.57
CA HIS A 175 10.80 4.74 -2.63
C HIS A 175 9.82 5.76 -2.02
N ALA A 176 9.40 6.74 -2.82
CA ALA A 176 8.59 7.88 -2.34
C ALA A 176 7.24 7.46 -1.71
N GLY A 177 6.70 6.30 -2.09
CA GLY A 177 5.48 5.73 -1.50
C GLY A 177 5.60 5.45 0.01
N LYS A 178 6.80 5.37 0.56
CA LYS A 178 6.99 5.24 2.02
C LYS A 178 6.57 6.49 2.80
N TYR A 179 6.50 7.66 2.16
CA TYR A 179 5.95 8.88 2.78
C TYR A 179 4.43 8.89 2.73
N THR A 180 3.86 8.48 1.60
CA THR A 180 2.43 8.41 1.39
C THR A 180 2.10 7.55 0.17
N TRP A 181 1.09 6.68 0.28
CA TRP A 181 0.68 5.81 -0.81
C TRP A 181 -0.75 5.31 -0.63
N CYS A 182 -1.73 6.18 -0.85
CA CYS A 182 -3.15 5.84 -0.83
C CYS A 182 -3.80 6.25 -2.15
N ILE A 183 -4.63 5.38 -2.71
CA ILE A 183 -5.33 5.59 -4.00
C ILE A 183 -6.75 5.01 -3.94
N THR A 184 -7.54 5.32 -4.96
CA THR A 184 -8.71 4.52 -5.34
C THR A 184 -8.55 4.10 -6.81
N GLU A 185 -9.38 3.19 -7.29
CA GLU A 185 -9.42 2.84 -8.71
C GLU A 185 -10.21 3.89 -9.52
N ASN A 186 -9.83 4.09 -10.79
CA ASN A 186 -10.59 4.92 -11.72
C ASN A 186 -11.80 4.15 -12.25
N MET A 187 -12.84 4.00 -11.42
CA MET A 187 -14.04 3.24 -11.78
C MET A 187 -14.80 3.83 -12.97
N GLY A 188 -14.65 5.13 -13.26
CA GLY A 188 -15.24 5.76 -14.44
C GLY A 188 -14.58 5.36 -15.76
N ALA A 189 -13.33 4.86 -15.71
CA ALA A 189 -12.59 4.35 -16.86
C ALA A 189 -12.41 2.82 -16.83
N SER A 190 -12.81 2.16 -15.74
CA SER A 190 -12.74 0.72 -15.59
C SER A 190 -14.01 0.04 -16.11
N PRO A 191 -13.89 -0.92 -17.05
CA PRO A 191 -15.00 -1.78 -17.44
C PRO A 191 -15.18 -2.99 -16.50
N TRP A 192 -14.32 -3.11 -15.48
CA TRP A 192 -14.28 -4.27 -14.58
C TRP A 192 -14.67 -3.88 -13.14
N SER A 193 -15.02 -4.89 -12.35
CA SER A 193 -15.26 -4.79 -10.90
C SER A 193 -14.06 -4.17 -10.18
N SER A 194 -14.34 -3.49 -9.06
CA SER A 194 -13.28 -2.98 -8.18
C SER A 194 -12.54 -4.11 -7.46
N LEU A 195 -11.36 -3.80 -6.89
CA LEU A 195 -10.62 -4.72 -6.04
C LEU A 195 -11.44 -5.18 -4.83
N GLY A 196 -12.19 -4.27 -4.20
CA GLY A 196 -13.12 -4.62 -3.11
C GLY A 196 -14.14 -5.69 -3.52
N GLU A 197 -14.77 -5.51 -4.69
CA GLU A 197 -15.71 -6.49 -5.26
C GLU A 197 -15.03 -7.82 -5.61
N ASP A 198 -13.82 -7.78 -6.21
CA ASP A 198 -13.01 -8.97 -6.49
C ASP A 198 -12.67 -9.75 -5.20
N ARG A 199 -12.63 -9.07 -4.04
CA ARG A 199 -12.39 -9.65 -2.71
C ARG A 199 -13.69 -9.94 -1.93
N GLY A 200 -14.84 -9.87 -2.59
CA GLY A 200 -16.13 -10.25 -2.01
C GLY A 200 -16.83 -9.17 -1.18
N ILE A 201 -16.38 -7.92 -1.24
CA ILE A 201 -17.08 -6.78 -0.62
C ILE A 201 -18.19 -6.31 -1.57
N ALA A 202 -19.38 -6.04 -1.03
CA ALA A 202 -20.49 -5.53 -1.82
C ALA A 202 -20.17 -4.15 -2.41
N ASN A 203 -20.70 -3.84 -3.60
CA ASN A 203 -20.39 -2.61 -4.33
C ASN A 203 -20.92 -1.32 -3.65
N ASP A 204 -21.89 -1.45 -2.76
CA ASP A 204 -22.46 -0.39 -1.94
C ASP A 204 -21.71 -0.23 -0.60
N SER A 205 -20.73 -1.10 -0.34
CA SER A 205 -19.91 -1.10 0.86
C SER A 205 -18.51 -0.57 0.55
N SER A 206 -17.90 0.07 1.54
CA SER A 206 -16.53 0.59 1.42
C SER A 206 -15.51 -0.38 1.99
N SER A 207 -14.33 -0.43 1.38
CA SER A 207 -13.22 -1.26 1.85
C SER A 207 -11.86 -0.62 1.59
N VAL A 208 -10.86 -1.10 2.31
CA VAL A 208 -9.46 -0.81 2.06
C VAL A 208 -8.69 -2.12 1.92
N THR A 209 -7.87 -2.23 0.89
CA THR A 209 -6.88 -3.30 0.73
C THR A 209 -5.48 -2.74 0.86
N LEU A 210 -4.68 -3.34 1.74
CA LEU A 210 -3.29 -2.95 1.96
C LEU A 210 -2.31 -3.92 1.35
N PHE A 211 -1.26 -3.38 0.74
CA PHE A 211 -0.15 -4.13 0.16
C PHE A 211 1.17 -3.60 0.71
N ALA A 212 2.11 -4.51 1.03
CA ALA A 212 3.51 -4.16 1.27
C ALA A 212 4.25 -4.05 -0.07
N GLY A 213 4.02 -2.98 -0.82
CA GLY A 213 4.53 -2.82 -2.19
C GLY A 213 5.97 -2.29 -2.25
N LEU A 214 6.71 -2.71 -3.28
CA LEU A 214 8.00 -2.15 -3.67
C LEU A 214 7.83 -1.01 -4.69
N SER A 215 8.93 -0.38 -5.11
CA SER A 215 8.87 0.69 -6.10
C SER A 215 8.17 0.23 -7.40
N PRO A 216 7.18 0.98 -7.91
CA PRO A 216 6.56 0.68 -9.19
C PRO A 216 7.59 0.74 -10.33
N THR A 217 7.53 -0.24 -11.23
CA THR A 217 8.23 -0.18 -12.52
C THR A 217 7.21 0.23 -13.59
N GLN A 218 7.42 1.40 -14.20
CA GLN A 218 6.53 1.90 -15.24
C GLN A 218 6.73 1.10 -16.53
N VAL A 219 5.62 0.78 -17.19
CA VAL A 219 5.58 0.04 -18.46
C VAL A 219 4.79 0.86 -19.47
N SER A 220 5.39 1.15 -20.61
CA SER A 220 4.78 1.98 -21.66
C SER A 220 4.54 1.20 -22.95
N ASN A 221 3.36 1.35 -23.56
CA ASN A 221 3.14 0.94 -24.95
C ASN A 221 2.16 1.88 -25.67
N HIS A 222 2.70 2.86 -26.38
CA HIS A 222 1.91 3.83 -27.16
C HIS A 222 1.65 3.38 -28.60
N SER A 223 2.24 2.25 -29.02
CA SER A 223 2.40 1.91 -30.44
C SER A 223 1.43 0.84 -30.93
N SER A 224 0.66 0.25 -30.03
CA SER A 224 -0.25 -0.85 -30.37
C SER A 224 -1.58 -0.74 -29.65
N THR A 225 -2.64 -1.15 -30.34
CA THR A 225 -3.97 -1.37 -29.78
C THR A 225 -4.27 -2.87 -29.59
N ASP A 226 -3.34 -3.75 -29.97
CA ASP A 226 -3.48 -5.20 -29.79
C ASP A 226 -3.15 -5.60 -28.33
N PRO A 227 -4.08 -6.27 -27.62
CA PRO A 227 -3.91 -6.73 -26.24
C PRO A 227 -2.59 -7.44 -25.98
N LYS A 228 -2.23 -8.39 -26.84
CA LYS A 228 -1.03 -9.23 -26.64
C LYS A 228 0.23 -8.40 -26.74
N THR A 229 0.32 -7.53 -27.73
CA THR A 229 1.44 -6.61 -27.93
C THR A 229 1.58 -5.63 -26.76
N ILE A 230 0.47 -5.09 -26.24
CA ILE A 230 0.48 -4.25 -25.04
C ILE A 230 1.04 -5.03 -23.85
N LEU A 231 0.48 -6.20 -23.55
CA LEU A 231 0.87 -7.00 -22.38
C LEU A 231 2.29 -7.58 -22.49
N ASN A 232 2.79 -7.84 -23.69
CA ASN A 232 4.19 -8.22 -23.93
C ASN A 232 5.18 -7.19 -23.37
N SER A 233 4.78 -5.92 -23.27
CA SER A 233 5.63 -4.86 -22.73
C SER A 233 5.89 -5.01 -21.22
N PHE A 234 5.10 -5.82 -20.51
CA PHE A 234 5.23 -6.05 -19.06
C PHE A 234 6.25 -7.16 -18.73
N ARG A 235 6.61 -7.99 -19.72
CA ARG A 235 7.42 -9.21 -19.51
C ARG A 235 8.73 -8.96 -18.77
N ASP A 236 9.46 -7.91 -19.14
CA ASP A 236 10.77 -7.62 -18.54
C ASP A 236 10.64 -6.94 -17.16
N ALA A 237 9.60 -6.13 -16.96
CA ALA A 237 9.29 -5.59 -15.64
C ALA A 237 8.90 -6.70 -14.65
N LEU A 238 8.19 -7.73 -15.12
CA LEU A 238 7.87 -8.93 -14.34
C LEU A 238 9.11 -9.79 -14.07
N PHE A 239 10.02 -9.91 -15.04
CA PHE A 239 11.32 -10.54 -14.81
C PHE A 239 12.11 -9.82 -13.70
N ALA A 240 12.09 -8.48 -13.67
CA ALA A 240 12.75 -7.71 -12.61
C ALA A 240 12.12 -7.91 -11.22
N ALA A 241 10.84 -8.30 -11.14
CA ALA A 241 10.17 -8.62 -9.88
C ALA A 241 10.73 -9.91 -9.23
N GLY A 242 11.24 -10.83 -10.04
CA GLY A 242 11.75 -12.13 -9.60
C GLY A 242 10.78 -13.28 -9.88
N PRO A 243 11.24 -14.53 -9.71
CA PRO A 243 10.44 -15.72 -9.96
C PRO A 243 9.43 -15.97 -8.84
N SER A 244 8.39 -16.76 -9.14
CA SER A 244 7.48 -17.38 -8.17
C SER A 244 6.90 -16.42 -7.12
N GLN A 245 6.50 -15.22 -7.54
CA GLN A 245 5.81 -14.26 -6.67
C GLN A 245 4.39 -14.76 -6.37
N GLY A 246 4.00 -14.79 -5.10
CA GLY A 246 2.65 -15.11 -4.65
C GLY A 246 1.64 -14.01 -4.98
N GLU A 247 2.07 -12.74 -5.02
CA GLU A 247 1.23 -11.63 -5.48
C GLU A 247 2.05 -10.49 -6.11
N ILE A 248 1.57 -9.96 -7.24
CA ILE A 248 2.07 -8.76 -7.92
C ILE A 248 0.88 -7.87 -8.26
N VAL A 249 0.98 -6.57 -7.93
CA VAL A 249 -0.04 -5.59 -8.32
C VAL A 249 0.29 -5.03 -9.70
N ILE A 250 -0.66 -5.12 -10.63
CA ILE A 250 -0.60 -4.51 -11.96
C ILE A 250 -1.58 -3.34 -11.99
N THR A 251 -1.07 -2.12 -12.10
CA THR A 251 -1.90 -0.94 -12.30
C THR A 251 -1.95 -0.62 -13.79
N LEU A 252 -3.09 -0.86 -14.41
CA LEU A 252 -3.33 -0.55 -15.81
C LEU A 252 -3.86 0.87 -15.97
N CYS A 253 -3.25 1.64 -16.87
CA CYS A 253 -3.80 2.93 -17.26
C CYS A 253 -5.08 2.76 -18.09
N PRO A 254 -5.99 3.76 -18.06
CA PRO A 254 -7.21 3.77 -18.87
C PRO A 254 -7.02 3.48 -20.36
N GLU A 255 -5.93 3.96 -20.97
CA GLU A 255 -5.68 3.77 -22.41
C GLU A 255 -5.43 2.30 -22.77
N HIS A 256 -4.58 1.61 -22.01
CA HIS A 256 -4.39 0.16 -22.18
C HIS A 256 -5.68 -0.61 -21.90
N VAL A 257 -6.41 -0.27 -20.83
CA VAL A 257 -7.68 -0.95 -20.47
C VAL A 257 -8.73 -0.77 -21.57
N LYS A 258 -8.80 0.40 -22.19
CA LYS A 258 -9.68 0.64 -23.33
C LYS A 258 -9.40 -0.34 -24.47
N HIS A 259 -8.15 -0.49 -24.89
CA HIS A 259 -7.78 -1.42 -25.96
C HIS A 259 -8.04 -2.89 -25.60
N LEU A 260 -7.77 -3.28 -24.36
CA LEU A 260 -8.09 -4.60 -23.84
C LEU A 260 -9.61 -4.88 -23.92
N ASN A 261 -10.41 -3.94 -23.44
CA ASN A 261 -11.87 -4.07 -23.43
C ASN A 261 -12.49 -4.04 -24.83
N ASP A 262 -12.00 -3.18 -25.73
CA ASP A 262 -12.45 -3.12 -27.13
C ASP A 262 -12.20 -4.46 -27.86
N ALA A 263 -11.17 -5.21 -27.44
CA ALA A 263 -10.88 -6.56 -27.92
C ALA A 263 -11.60 -7.68 -27.14
N GLY A 264 -12.48 -7.34 -26.19
CA GLY A 264 -13.26 -8.29 -25.39
C GLY A 264 -12.51 -8.96 -24.24
N TRP A 265 -11.37 -8.40 -23.79
CA TRP A 265 -10.59 -8.96 -22.68
C TRP A 265 -11.12 -8.50 -21.33
N GLY A 266 -11.30 -9.46 -20.42
CA GLY A 266 -11.53 -9.24 -19.00
C GLY A 266 -10.25 -9.42 -18.17
N LYS A 267 -10.36 -9.17 -16.86
CA LYS A 267 -9.24 -9.39 -15.91
C LYS A 267 -8.66 -10.81 -16.01
N ILE A 268 -9.49 -11.84 -16.20
CA ILE A 268 -9.04 -13.24 -16.32
C ILE A 268 -8.10 -13.40 -17.52
N GLN A 269 -8.49 -12.96 -18.72
CA GLN A 269 -7.64 -13.07 -19.90
C GLN A 269 -6.33 -12.30 -19.75
N VAL A 270 -6.35 -11.14 -19.08
CA VAL A 270 -5.13 -10.38 -18.78
C VAL A 270 -4.20 -11.19 -17.87
N ARG A 271 -4.72 -11.75 -16.77
CA ARG A 271 -3.95 -12.56 -15.82
C ARG A 271 -3.34 -13.79 -16.49
N ASP A 272 -4.15 -14.54 -17.24
CA ASP A 272 -3.73 -15.75 -17.94
C ASP A 272 -2.62 -15.45 -18.95
N TYR A 273 -2.79 -14.40 -19.75
CA TYR A 273 -1.79 -14.04 -20.74
C TYR A 273 -0.50 -13.49 -20.11
N LEU A 274 -0.58 -12.66 -19.06
CA LEU A 274 0.60 -12.23 -18.32
C LEU A 274 1.36 -13.44 -17.75
N TYR A 275 0.65 -14.41 -17.18
CA TYR A 275 1.27 -15.64 -16.68
C TYR A 275 1.95 -16.45 -17.79
N GLU A 276 1.30 -16.60 -18.96
CA GLU A 276 1.85 -17.28 -20.13
C GLU A 276 3.18 -16.67 -20.59
N ILE A 277 3.26 -15.35 -20.67
CA ILE A 277 4.44 -14.65 -21.22
C ILE A 277 5.53 -14.36 -20.19
N ALA A 278 5.19 -14.27 -18.90
CA ALA A 278 6.10 -13.91 -17.82
C ALA A 278 6.88 -15.13 -17.32
N VAL A 279 7.48 -15.86 -18.26
CA VAL A 279 8.23 -17.09 -18.04
C VAL A 279 9.64 -16.97 -18.61
N ARG A 280 10.61 -17.57 -17.91
CA ARG A 280 12.03 -17.59 -18.27
C ARG A 280 12.66 -18.93 -17.92
N LYS A 281 13.78 -19.25 -18.56
CA LYS A 281 14.58 -20.42 -18.17
C LYS A 281 15.23 -20.21 -16.81
N ASP A 282 15.45 -21.29 -16.07
CA ASP A 282 16.17 -21.25 -14.80
C ASP A 282 17.57 -20.65 -14.93
N ASP A 283 18.27 -20.87 -16.05
CA ASP A 283 19.53 -20.20 -16.32
C ASP A 283 19.42 -18.66 -16.41
N GLU A 284 18.33 -18.13 -16.97
CA GLU A 284 18.06 -16.68 -17.03
C GLU A 284 17.79 -16.13 -15.62
N TRP A 285 16.99 -16.83 -14.81
CA TRP A 285 16.77 -16.48 -13.39
C TRP A 285 18.03 -16.62 -12.54
N GLY A 286 18.89 -17.57 -12.86
CA GLY A 286 20.14 -17.76 -12.15
C GLY A 286 21.13 -16.62 -12.35
N VAL A 287 20.99 -15.84 -13.43
CA VAL A 287 21.87 -14.69 -13.73
C VAL A 287 21.21 -13.33 -13.50
N GLY A 288 19.87 -13.25 -13.44
CA GLY A 288 19.12 -12.01 -13.20
C GLY A 288 18.06 -12.16 -12.10
N SER A 289 17.76 -11.09 -11.36
CA SER A 289 16.78 -11.10 -10.27
C SER A 289 17.00 -12.20 -9.23
N ILE A 290 18.28 -12.49 -8.92
CA ILE A 290 18.70 -13.61 -8.07
C ILE A 290 18.14 -13.44 -6.65
N PRO A 291 17.18 -14.29 -6.20
CA PRO A 291 16.73 -14.25 -4.82
C PRO A 291 17.83 -14.77 -3.88
N PRO A 292 17.83 -14.40 -2.59
CA PRO A 292 18.68 -15.04 -1.60
C PRO A 292 18.46 -16.57 -1.59
N GLY A 293 19.52 -17.35 -1.72
CA GLY A 293 19.44 -18.82 -1.70
C GLY A 293 20.11 -19.49 -2.90
N PRO A 294 19.71 -20.73 -3.23
CA PRO A 294 20.24 -21.46 -4.38
C PRO A 294 19.98 -20.72 -5.68
N LYS A 295 20.99 -20.68 -6.55
CA LYS A 295 20.87 -20.15 -7.90
C LYS A 295 20.15 -21.19 -8.79
N PRO A 296 18.97 -20.88 -9.35
CA PRO A 296 18.32 -21.75 -10.34
C PRO A 296 19.25 -21.99 -11.54
N GLN A 297 19.22 -23.20 -12.09
CA GLN A 297 20.03 -23.61 -13.24
C GLN A 297 19.27 -24.60 -14.12
N GLY A 298 19.54 -24.56 -15.41
CA GLY A 298 18.99 -25.46 -16.42
C GLY A 298 17.95 -24.80 -17.34
N GLU A 299 17.39 -25.63 -18.22
CA GLU A 299 16.46 -25.20 -19.27
C GLU A 299 14.98 -25.27 -18.85
N SER A 300 14.69 -25.65 -17.62
CA SER A 300 13.34 -25.63 -17.07
C SER A 300 12.79 -24.20 -17.07
N ASN A 301 11.50 -24.08 -17.35
CA ASN A 301 10.80 -22.80 -17.38
C ASN A 301 10.16 -22.50 -16.01
N THR A 302 10.43 -21.32 -15.48
CA THR A 302 9.82 -20.81 -14.25
C THR A 302 9.13 -19.48 -14.51
N HIS A 303 7.91 -19.37 -14.00
CA HIS A 303 7.07 -18.19 -14.12
C HIS A 303 7.42 -17.13 -13.06
N SER A 304 7.14 -15.88 -13.38
CA SER A 304 7.32 -14.75 -12.47
C SER A 304 6.33 -14.81 -11.30
N THR A 305 5.17 -15.43 -11.45
CA THR A 305 4.20 -15.66 -10.37
C THR A 305 3.92 -17.14 -10.14
N GLU A 306 3.39 -17.48 -8.97
CA GLU A 306 2.97 -18.86 -8.61
C GLU A 306 1.77 -19.34 -9.45
N SER A 307 0.89 -18.43 -9.84
CA SER A 307 -0.29 -18.71 -10.67
C SER A 307 -0.77 -17.45 -11.42
N PRO A 308 -1.72 -17.56 -12.37
CA PRO A 308 -2.40 -16.39 -12.94
C PRO A 308 -3.12 -15.52 -11.89
N ASP A 309 -3.68 -16.14 -10.84
CA ASP A 309 -4.43 -15.43 -9.79
C ASP A 309 -3.54 -14.59 -8.87
N SER A 310 -2.23 -14.78 -8.92
CA SER A 310 -1.24 -13.94 -8.23
C SER A 310 -1.16 -12.51 -8.80
N PHE A 311 -1.80 -12.22 -9.94
CA PHE A 311 -1.87 -10.86 -10.48
C PHE A 311 -3.10 -10.12 -9.97
N THR A 312 -2.88 -9.13 -9.11
CA THR A 312 -3.91 -8.18 -8.70
C THR A 312 -3.99 -7.04 -9.70
N ILE A 313 -5.06 -7.02 -10.51
CA ILE A 313 -5.28 -6.03 -11.58
C ILE A 313 -6.09 -4.85 -11.04
N LEU A 314 -5.51 -3.65 -11.10
CA LEU A 314 -6.15 -2.38 -10.77
C LEU A 314 -6.25 -1.51 -12.03
N VAL A 315 -7.31 -0.72 -12.14
CA VAL A 315 -7.42 0.32 -13.18
C VAL A 315 -7.31 1.68 -12.51
N ALA A 316 -6.26 2.43 -12.80
CA ALA A 316 -6.05 3.75 -12.23
C ALA A 316 -5.15 4.62 -13.11
N GLY A 317 -5.15 5.93 -12.88
CA GLY A 317 -4.40 6.90 -13.67
C GLY A 317 -5.28 7.75 -14.59
N GLY A 318 -4.63 8.69 -15.28
CA GLY A 318 -5.28 9.64 -16.17
C GLY A 318 -5.74 9.00 -17.48
N ASN A 319 -6.70 9.63 -18.16
CA ASN A 319 -7.31 9.07 -19.37
C ASN A 319 -6.42 9.11 -20.62
N ALA A 320 -5.26 9.76 -20.54
CA ALA A 320 -4.31 9.89 -21.65
C ALA A 320 -2.91 9.46 -21.21
N GLY A 321 -2.23 8.72 -22.07
CA GLY A 321 -0.90 8.20 -21.84
C GLY A 321 -0.94 6.70 -21.54
N ALA A 322 -0.36 5.92 -22.44
CA ALA A 322 -0.22 4.48 -22.35
C ALA A 322 0.89 4.03 -21.36
N PHE A 323 0.79 4.49 -20.10
CA PHE A 323 1.75 4.21 -19.02
C PHE A 323 1.09 3.42 -17.88
N SER A 324 1.36 2.13 -17.81
CA SER A 324 0.97 1.24 -16.70
C SER A 324 2.12 1.03 -15.73
N SER A 325 1.91 0.27 -14.66
CA SER A 325 3.00 -0.13 -13.75
C SER A 325 2.87 -1.55 -13.20
N VAL A 326 4.02 -2.16 -12.94
CA VAL A 326 4.19 -3.39 -12.16
C VAL A 326 4.68 -3.01 -10.77
N ILE A 327 4.00 -3.49 -9.73
CA ILE A 327 4.35 -3.25 -8.33
C ILE A 327 4.56 -4.62 -7.66
N PRO A 328 5.81 -5.08 -7.54
CA PRO A 328 6.14 -6.27 -6.77
C PRO A 328 5.84 -6.06 -5.29
N LEU A 329 5.59 -7.14 -4.55
CA LEU A 329 5.38 -7.08 -3.11
C LEU A 329 6.61 -7.53 -2.33
N TRP A 330 6.70 -7.08 -1.08
CA TRP A 330 7.71 -7.51 -0.14
C TRP A 330 7.68 -9.03 0.04
N GLY A 331 8.86 -9.66 -0.02
CA GLY A 331 8.98 -11.12 0.08
C GLY A 331 8.12 -11.88 -0.93
N GLY A 332 7.89 -11.26 -2.09
CA GLY A 332 7.07 -11.76 -3.19
C GLY A 332 5.59 -11.93 -2.91
N GLY A 333 5.05 -11.31 -1.86
CA GLY A 333 3.64 -11.44 -1.48
C GLY A 333 3.32 -12.72 -0.69
N SER A 334 4.21 -13.72 -0.72
CA SER A 334 4.04 -14.96 0.04
C SER A 334 4.41 -14.79 1.52
N ASN A 335 5.39 -13.91 1.82
CA ASN A 335 5.80 -13.60 3.20
C ASN A 335 5.04 -12.42 3.84
N SER A 336 4.30 -11.66 3.05
CA SER A 336 3.39 -10.58 3.46
C SER A 336 2.24 -10.52 2.48
N ARG A 337 1.05 -10.96 2.90
CA ARG A 337 -0.13 -11.04 2.05
C ARG A 337 -0.92 -9.75 2.11
N SER A 338 -1.56 -9.38 1.00
CA SER A 338 -2.48 -8.26 1.00
C SER A 338 -3.70 -8.55 1.89
N VAL A 339 -4.15 -7.53 2.64
CA VAL A 339 -5.27 -7.66 3.57
C VAL A 339 -6.35 -6.67 3.22
N THR A 340 -7.59 -7.18 3.07
CA THR A 340 -8.77 -6.35 2.81
C THR A 340 -9.64 -6.26 4.06
N LYS A 341 -10.02 -5.04 4.44
CA LYS A 341 -10.95 -4.78 5.54
C LYS A 341 -12.13 -3.92 5.06
N PRO A 342 -13.36 -4.19 5.53
CA PRO A 342 -14.46 -3.26 5.35
C PRO A 342 -14.20 -1.98 6.14
N ILE A 343 -14.62 -0.84 5.60
CA ILE A 343 -14.58 0.45 6.30
C ILE A 343 -15.95 0.66 6.95
N ARG A 344 -15.95 0.90 8.26
CA ARG A 344 -17.14 1.12 9.10
C ARG A 344 -17.20 2.55 9.60
#